data_AF-A0A9D5J8Y1-F1
#
_entry.id   AF-A0A9D5J8Y1-F1
#
_cell.length_a   1.000
_cell.length_b   1.000
_cell.length_c   1.000
_cell.angle_alpha   90.00
_cell.angle_beta   90.00
_cell.angle_gamma   90.00
#
_symmetry.space_group_name_H-M   'P 1'
#
loop_
_entity.id
_entity.type
_entity.pdbx_description
1 polymer ?
#
loop_
_entity_poly.entity_id
_entity_poly.type
_entity_poly.pdbx_seq_one_letter_code
_entity_poly.pdbx_strand_id
1 'polypeptide(L)' 'MAAHKPEKSPAPRTYTPRPPLVGHILTCTRCKRVYPYPEPGGPPIRCECGWWYENHDGLIAEEFKPRLGV' A
#
# COMPACT_ATOMS: atom_id res chain seq x y z
N MET A 1 -6.12 -2.22 53.12
CA MET A 1 -6.87 -2.76 51.98
C MET A 1 -6.62 -1.84 50.80
N ALA A 2 -5.83 -2.26 49.81
CA ALA A 2 -5.47 -1.41 48.67
C ALA A 2 -6.55 -1.49 47.59
N ALA A 3 -7.10 -0.34 47.19
CA ALA A 3 -8.10 -0.24 46.13
C ALA A 3 -7.40 -0.12 44.77
N HIS A 4 -7.56 -1.13 43.91
CA HIS A 4 -7.09 -1.09 42.52
C HIS A 4 -8.08 -0.25 41.68
N LYS A 5 -7.61 0.86 41.10
CA LYS A 5 -8.37 1.62 40.09
C LYS A 5 -8.37 0.85 38.76
N PRO A 6 -9.49 0.74 38.05
CA PRO A 6 -9.52 0.09 36.73
C PRO A 6 -8.80 0.98 35.71
N GLU A 7 -7.83 0.40 35.00
CA GLU A 7 -7.16 1.03 33.87
C GLU A 7 -8.16 1.25 32.73
N LYS A 8 -8.19 2.47 32.21
CA LYS A 8 -9.09 2.92 31.15
C LYS A 8 -8.66 2.23 29.84
N SER A 9 -9.50 1.36 29.28
CA SER A 9 -9.20 0.69 28.00
C SER A 9 -8.94 1.73 26.89
N PRO A 10 -7.97 1.48 25.99
CA PRO A 10 -7.70 2.38 24.88
C PRO A 10 -8.93 2.50 23.98
N ALA A 11 -9.18 3.72 23.47
CA ALA A 11 -10.30 3.99 22.60
C ALA A 11 -10.28 3.07 21.35
N PRO A 12 -11.45 2.66 20.84
CA PRO A 12 -11.52 1.84 19.64
C PRO A 12 -10.86 2.55 18.46
N ARG A 13 -10.02 1.81 17.72
CA ARG A 13 -9.38 2.31 16.49
C ARG A 13 -10.40 2.33 15.37
N THR A 14 -10.72 3.52 14.87
CA THR A 14 -11.52 3.69 13.65
C THR A 14 -10.60 3.57 12.44
N TYR A 15 -10.86 2.61 11.56
CA TYR A 15 -10.15 2.47 10.30
C TYR A 15 -10.91 3.23 9.22
N THR A 16 -10.29 4.27 8.65
CA THR A 16 -10.83 4.95 7.47
C THR A 16 -10.56 4.08 6.25
N PRO A 17 -11.59 3.61 5.52
CA PRO A 17 -11.37 2.89 4.28
C PRO A 17 -10.62 3.79 3.29
N ARG A 18 -9.72 3.18 2.52
CA ARG A 18 -9.02 3.92 1.47
C ARG A 18 -10.06 4.44 0.47
N PRO A 19 -9.98 5.71 0.03
CA PRO A 19 -10.89 6.21 -1.00
C PRO A 19 -10.82 5.31 -2.24
N PRO A 20 -11.94 5.12 -2.95
CA PRO A 20 -11.96 4.32 -4.17
C PRO A 20 -10.96 4.88 -5.18
N LEU A 21 -10.23 3.99 -5.86
CA LEU A 21 -9.29 4.37 -6.92
C LEU A 21 -10.09 4.90 -8.11
N VAL A 22 -9.97 6.18 -8.41
CA VAL A 22 -10.62 6.82 -9.57
C VAL A 22 -9.63 6.87 -10.72
N GLY A 23 -9.97 6.28 -11.88
CA GLY A 23 -9.14 6.27 -13.09
C GLY A 23 -8.63 4.88 -13.50
N HIS A 24 -7.54 4.83 -14.28
CA HIS A 24 -6.87 3.57 -14.60
C HIS A 24 -6.33 2.93 -13.33
N ILE A 25 -6.37 1.61 -13.27
CA ILE A 25 -5.85 0.83 -12.14
C ILE A 25 -4.70 -0.06 -12.61
N LEU A 26 -3.71 -0.21 -11.74
CA LEU A 26 -2.62 -1.13 -11.92
C LEU A 26 -2.88 -2.36 -11.06
N THR A 27 -3.06 -3.52 -11.69
CA THR A 27 -3.21 -4.79 -10.96
C THR A 27 -1.89 -5.54 -11.02
N CYS A 28 -1.30 -5.81 -9.85
CA CYS A 28 -0.09 -6.61 -9.78
C CYS A 28 -0.38 -8.04 -10.29
N THR A 29 0.37 -8.51 -11.29
CA THR A 29 0.17 -9.83 -11.90
C THR A 29 0.47 -10.98 -10.93
N ARG A 30 1.31 -10.73 -9.92
CA ARG A 30 1.82 -11.72 -8.95
C ARG A 30 0.90 -11.91 -7.75
N CYS A 31 0.56 -10.85 -7.04
CA CYS A 31 -0.27 -10.93 -5.82
C CYS A 31 -1.72 -10.49 -6.04
N LYS A 32 -2.08 -10.09 -7.26
CA LYS A 32 -3.43 -9.62 -7.66
C LYS A 32 -3.92 -8.39 -6.90
N ARG A 33 -3.04 -7.69 -6.19
CA ARG A 33 -3.39 -6.43 -5.51
C ARG A 33 -3.57 -5.31 -6.52
N VAL A 34 -4.55 -4.47 -6.24
CA VAL A 34 -4.90 -3.32 -7.07
C VAL A 34 -4.30 -2.07 -6.45
N TYR A 35 -3.61 -1.31 -7.29
CA TYR A 35 -2.97 -0.05 -6.96
C TYR A 35 -3.51 1.03 -7.92
N PRO A 36 -3.42 2.32 -7.55
CA PRO A 36 -3.64 3.39 -8.52
C PRO A 36 -2.71 3.18 -9.72
N TYR A 37 -3.10 3.60 -10.92
CA TYR A 37 -2.17 3.58 -12.04
C TYR A 37 -1.09 4.66 -11.83
N PRO A 38 0.21 4.35 -11.98
CA PRO A 38 1.25 5.35 -11.83
C PRO A 38 1.14 6.38 -12.95
N GLU A 39 1.20 7.67 -12.61
CA GLU A 39 1.22 8.74 -13.62
C GLU A 39 2.59 8.78 -14.32
N PRO A 40 2.63 9.13 -15.62
CA PRO A 40 3.90 9.28 -16.33
C PRO A 40 4.74 10.39 -15.67
N GLY A 41 5.99 10.07 -15.31
CA GLY A 41 6.87 10.96 -14.55
C GLY A 41 6.52 11.10 -13.06
N GLY A 42 5.50 10.39 -12.57
CA GLY A 42 5.14 10.29 -11.16
C GLY A 42 6.02 9.29 -10.38
N PRO A 43 5.82 9.17 -9.06
CA PRO A 43 6.58 8.22 -8.24
C PRO A 43 6.21 6.77 -8.60
N PRO A 44 7.18 5.84 -8.59
CA PRO A 44 6.90 4.44 -8.88
C PRO A 44 6.06 3.81 -7.77
N ILE A 45 5.16 2.92 -8.16
CA ILE A 45 4.27 2.22 -7.25
C ILE A 45 4.93 0.94 -6.76
N ARG A 46 5.00 0.83 -5.45
CA ARG A 46 5.54 -0.34 -4.78
C ARG A 46 4.44 -1.32 -4.40
N CYS A 47 4.49 -2.52 -4.97
CA CYS A 47 3.76 -3.67 -4.49
C CYS A 47 4.34 -4.18 -3.17
N GLU A 48 3.47 -4.63 -2.27
CA GLU A 48 3.87 -5.30 -1.03
C GLU A 48 4.59 -6.63 -1.27
N CYS A 49 4.41 -7.21 -2.46
CA CYS A 49 5.12 -8.38 -2.95
C CYS A 49 6.58 -8.11 -3.36
N GLY A 50 7.06 -6.87 -3.27
CA GLY A 50 8.44 -6.48 -3.60
C GLY A 50 8.65 -5.99 -5.04
N TRP A 51 7.60 -6.02 -5.87
CA TRP A 51 7.62 -5.45 -7.21
C TRP A 51 7.39 -3.95 -7.22
N TRP A 52 8.02 -3.26 -8.15
CA TRP A 52 7.87 -1.84 -8.40
C TRP A 52 7.36 -1.64 -9.82
N TYR A 53 6.51 -0.64 -9.97
CA TYR A 53 5.81 -0.32 -11.20
C TYR A 53 6.00 1.16 -11.50
N GLU A 54 6.74 1.46 -12.55
CA GLU A 54 7.01 2.82 -13.00
C GLU A 54 6.34 3.07 -14.35
N ASN A 55 5.77 4.25 -14.55
CA ASN A 55 5.19 4.63 -15.83
C ASN A 55 6.15 5.53 -16.61
N HIS A 56 6.71 4.99 -17.69
CA HIS A 56 7.52 5.73 -18.66
C HIS A 56 6.63 6.09 -19.86
N ASP A 57 6.00 7.26 -19.81
CA ASP A 57 5.23 7.83 -20.93
C ASP A 57 4.16 6.88 -21.51
N GLY A 58 3.47 6.12 -20.66
CA GLY A 58 2.42 5.18 -21.02
C GLY A 58 2.85 3.70 -21.01
N LEU A 59 4.15 3.42 -20.88
CA LEU A 59 4.68 2.06 -20.71
C LEU A 59 4.98 1.78 -19.25
N ILE A 60 4.36 0.73 -18.71
CA ILE A 60 4.64 0.28 -17.35
C ILE A 60 5.92 -0.58 -17.36
N ALA A 61 6.98 -0.06 -16.76
CA ALA A 61 8.15 -0.85 -16.40
C ALA A 61 7.92 -1.56 -15.07
N GLU A 62 8.18 -2.87 -15.04
CA GLU A 62 8.10 -3.70 -13.84
C GLU A 62 9.51 -4.06 -13.37
N GLU A 63 9.83 -3.77 -12.11
CA GLU A 63 11.13 -4.07 -11.54
C GLU A 63 11.00 -4.75 -10.17
N PHE A 64 11.71 -5.86 -9.96
CA PHE A 64 11.70 -6.54 -8.68
C PHE A 64 12.82 -6.00 -7.77
N LYS A 65 12.43 -5.33 -6.69
CA LYS A 65 13.35 -4.79 -5.68
C LYS A 65 12.92 -5.30 -4.29
N PRO A 66 13.41 -6.48 -3.88
CA PRO A 66 13.07 -7.05 -2.58
C PRO A 66 13.52 -6.12 -1.45
N ARG A 67 12.79 -6.12 -0.33
CA ARG A 67 13.28 -5.48 0.90
C ARG A 67 14.48 -6.30 1.37
N LEU A 68 15.65 -5.68 1.46
CA LEU A 68 16.86 -6.27 2.06
C LEU A 68 16.48 -7.14 3.27
N GLY A 69 16.86 -8.42 3.19
CA GLY A 69 16.52 -9.46 4.14
C GLY A 69 16.97 -10.81 3.57
N VAL A 70 18.28 -10.93 3.37
CA VAL A 70 18.97 -12.23 3.29
C VAL A 70 19.21 -12.70 4.72
#